data_AF-A0AA42ZPE1-F1
#
_entry.id   AF-A0AA42ZPE1-F1
#
_cell.length_a   1.000
_cell.length_b   1.000
_cell.length_c   1.000
_cell.angle_alpha   90.00
_cell.angle_beta   90.00
_cell.angle_gamma   90.00
#
_symmetry.space_group_name_H-M   'P 1'
#
loop_
_entity.id
_entity.type
_entity.pdbx_description
1 polymer ?
#
loop_
_entity_poly.entity_id
_entity_poly.type
_entity_poly.pdbx_seq_one_letter_code
_entity_poly.pdbx_strand_id
1 'polypeptide(L)'
;RRAMVGGMSGVEHDVIPFGLVMGERATLKGLNVVGLKRGGFSRDEIQSLQSAYDSIFAGAGTVAERLSETERHFNENASVSELLSFIRSDSSRALCKPKS
;
A
#
# COMPACT_ATOMS: atom_id res chain seq x y z
N ARG A 1 6.52 -3.91 -5.36
CA ARG A 1 7.86 -4.28 -4.81
C ARG A 1 7.81 -4.46 -3.30
N ARG A 2 8.72 -5.23 -2.66
CA ARG A 2 8.93 -5.32 -1.18
C ARG A 2 7.68 -5.59 -0.32
N ALA A 3 6.64 -6.16 -0.92
CA ALA A 3 5.49 -6.67 -0.18
C ALA A 3 5.88 -7.94 0.60
N MET A 4 5.13 -8.24 1.66
CA MET A 4 5.29 -9.46 2.44
C MET A 4 3.96 -10.18 2.53
N VAL A 5 3.96 -11.45 2.13
CA VAL A 5 2.82 -12.36 2.26
C VAL A 5 3.11 -13.29 3.44
N GLY A 6 2.21 -13.34 4.41
CA GLY A 6 2.32 -14.27 5.52
C GLY A 6 2.21 -15.73 5.05
N GLY A 7 2.86 -16.64 5.77
CA GLY A 7 2.72 -18.08 5.50
C GLY A 7 1.26 -18.52 5.51
N MET A 8 0.92 -19.52 4.70
CA MET A 8 -0.43 -20.08 4.58
C MET A 8 -1.52 -19.04 4.22
N SER A 9 -1.15 -17.93 3.56
CA SER A 9 -2.11 -16.91 3.18
C SER A 9 -2.64 -17.12 1.75
N GLY A 10 -3.96 -17.19 1.59
CA GLY A 10 -4.60 -17.27 0.28
C GLY A 10 -4.74 -15.90 -0.36
N VAL A 11 -3.86 -15.58 -1.31
CA VAL A 11 -3.83 -14.28 -2.02
C VAL A 11 -4.60 -14.38 -3.33
N GLU A 12 -5.81 -13.84 -3.35
CA GLU A 12 -6.72 -13.84 -4.52
C GLU A 12 -6.75 -12.49 -5.24
N HIS A 13 -6.22 -11.46 -4.59
CA HIS A 13 -6.25 -10.07 -5.01
C HIS A 13 -4.85 -9.49 -5.13
N ASP A 14 -4.70 -8.45 -5.93
CA ASP A 14 -3.40 -7.82 -6.17
C ASP A 14 -2.87 -7.17 -4.90
N VAL A 15 -1.61 -7.46 -4.57
CA VAL A 15 -0.94 -6.97 -3.37
C VAL A 15 -0.17 -5.70 -3.73
N ILE A 16 -0.50 -4.59 -3.08
CA ILE A 16 0.18 -3.32 -3.30
C ILE A 16 1.69 -3.42 -2.99
N PRO A 17 2.52 -2.59 -3.65
CA PRO A 17 3.89 -2.36 -3.23
C PRO A 17 3.97 -2.06 -1.74
N PHE A 18 4.99 -2.62 -1.10
CA PHE A 18 5.26 -2.46 0.32
C PHE A 18 4.16 -3.00 1.25
N GLY A 19 3.10 -3.63 0.74
CA GLY A 19 2.01 -4.16 1.56
C GLY A 19 2.42 -5.36 2.42
N LEU A 20 1.81 -5.49 3.58
CA LEU A 20 1.83 -6.69 4.42
C LEU A 20 0.46 -7.35 4.34
N VAL A 21 0.38 -8.57 3.80
CA VAL A 21 -0.89 -9.31 3.65
C VAL A 21 -0.83 -10.62 4.39
N MET A 22 -1.90 -10.97 5.11
CA MET A 22 -1.98 -12.23 5.88
C MET A 22 -3.42 -12.75 6.01
N GLY A 23 -3.56 -14.07 6.11
CA GLY A 23 -4.81 -14.78 6.45
C GLY A 23 -5.25 -15.80 5.41
N GLU A 24 -6.11 -16.75 5.80
CA GLU A 24 -6.67 -17.79 4.90
C GLU A 24 -7.29 -17.18 3.64
N ARG A 25 -8.11 -16.12 3.81
CA ARG A 25 -8.42 -15.13 2.79
C ARG A 25 -7.62 -13.89 3.09
N ALA A 26 -6.52 -13.69 2.36
CA ALA A 26 -5.53 -12.68 2.72
C ALA A 26 -6.12 -11.26 2.64
N THR A 27 -5.94 -10.49 3.70
CA THR A 27 -6.27 -9.06 3.72
C THR A 27 -5.03 -8.22 3.97
N LEU A 28 -5.09 -6.97 3.53
CA LEU A 28 -4.03 -6.00 3.75
C LEU A 28 -4.01 -5.59 5.23
N LYS A 29 -2.88 -5.81 5.89
CA LYS A 29 -2.66 -5.50 7.31
C LYS A 29 -1.91 -4.19 7.54
N GLY A 30 -1.46 -3.55 6.46
CA GLY A 30 -0.63 -2.35 6.50
C GLY A 30 0.57 -2.49 5.57
N LEU A 31 1.67 -1.85 5.95
CA LEU A 31 2.93 -1.89 5.21
C LEU A 31 3.95 -2.85 5.86
N ASN A 32 4.83 -3.43 5.06
CA ASN A 32 5.98 -4.24 5.43
C ASN A 32 7.10 -3.36 6.01
N VAL A 33 6.83 -2.68 7.13
CA VAL A 33 7.76 -1.73 7.76
C VAL A 33 9.09 -2.42 8.12
N VAL A 34 9.05 -3.68 8.55
CA VAL A 34 10.27 -4.46 8.86
C VAL A 34 11.12 -4.65 7.60
N GLY A 35 10.51 -5.05 6.47
CA GLY A 35 11.21 -5.20 5.21
C GLY A 35 11.74 -3.89 4.64
N LEU A 36 11.00 -2.79 4.81
CA LEU A 36 11.45 -1.45 4.42
C LEU A 36 12.69 -1.02 5.20
N LYS A 37 12.68 -1.17 6.54
CA LYS A 37 13.83 -0.88 7.41
C LYS A 37 15.06 -1.70 7.03
N ARG A 38 14.90 -3.02 6.84
CA ARG A 38 15.99 -3.91 6.40
C ARG A 38 16.53 -3.56 5.02
N GLY A 39 15.66 -3.06 4.15
CA GLY A 39 16.01 -2.63 2.81
C GLY A 39 16.55 -1.20 2.72
N GLY A 40 16.91 -0.57 3.85
CA GLY A 40 17.61 0.70 3.91
C GLY A 40 16.75 1.95 3.73
N PHE A 41 15.43 1.85 3.84
CA PHE A 41 14.58 3.04 3.77
C PHE A 41 14.78 3.88 5.03
N SER A 42 14.89 5.19 4.83
CA SER A 42 14.97 6.16 5.92
C SER A 42 13.67 6.18 6.72
N ARG A 43 13.76 6.72 7.95
CA ARG A 43 12.59 6.90 8.82
C ARG A 43 11.53 7.78 8.14
N ASP A 44 11.96 8.83 7.46
CA ASP A 44 11.06 9.80 6.83
C ASP A 44 10.36 9.18 5.61
N GLU A 45 11.07 8.39 4.79
CA GLU A 45 10.44 7.65 3.68
C GLU A 45 9.38 6.66 4.17
N ILE A 46 9.66 5.92 5.25
CA ILE A 46 8.70 5.00 5.86
C ILE A 46 7.49 5.77 6.38
N GLN A 47 7.72 6.91 7.04
CA GLN A 47 6.66 7.75 7.58
C GLN A 47 5.78 8.31 6.46
N SER A 48 6.36 8.81 5.36
CA SER A 48 5.61 9.26 4.18
C SER A 48 4.76 8.14 3.59
N LEU A 49 5.30 6.92 3.49
CA LEU A 49 4.54 5.77 2.99
C LEU A 49 3.38 5.40 3.90
N GLN A 50 3.57 5.41 5.22
CA GLN A 50 2.50 5.15 6.19
C GLN A 50 1.40 6.21 6.10
N SER A 51 1.77 7.49 6.04
CA SER A 51 0.81 8.58 5.88
C SER A 51 0.06 8.48 4.55
N ALA A 52 0.73 8.17 3.45
CA ALA A 52 0.07 7.95 2.16
C ALA A 52 -0.87 6.73 2.19
N TYR A 53 -0.47 5.64 2.84
CA TYR A 53 -1.31 4.46 3.02
C TYR A 53 -2.60 4.81 3.79
N ASP A 54 -2.50 5.55 4.89
CA ASP A 54 -3.65 5.97 5.68
C ASP A 54 -4.56 6.92 4.86
N SER A 55 -3.98 7.86 4.13
CA SER A 55 -4.72 8.75 3.21
C SER A 55 -5.48 7.97 2.14
N ILE A 56 -4.97 6.85 1.64
CA ILE A 56 -5.64 6.05 0.60
C ILE A 56 -6.73 5.15 1.18
N PHE A 57 -6.48 4.50 2.32
CA PHE A 57 -7.31 3.40 2.81
C PHE A 57 -8.16 3.71 4.04
N ALA A 58 -7.86 4.77 4.79
CA ALA A 58 -8.59 5.16 6.00
C ALA A 58 -9.32 6.52 5.91
N GLY A 59 -9.19 7.24 4.79
CA GLY A 59 -9.84 8.54 4.59
C GLY A 59 -11.31 8.46 4.19
N ALA A 60 -12.00 9.61 4.30
CA ALA A 60 -13.37 9.79 3.81
C ALA A 60 -13.44 9.86 2.27
N GLY A 61 -14.65 9.82 1.70
CA GLY A 61 -14.88 9.95 0.26
C GLY A 61 -14.62 8.68 -0.55
N THR A 62 -14.39 8.84 -1.85
CA THR A 62 -14.10 7.74 -2.78
C THR A 62 -12.60 7.45 -2.86
N VAL A 63 -12.25 6.24 -3.31
CA VAL A 63 -10.84 5.86 -3.53
C VAL A 63 -10.18 6.78 -4.56
N ALA A 64 -10.89 7.19 -5.61
CA ALA A 64 -10.36 8.07 -6.64
C ALA A 64 -10.01 9.47 -6.11
N GLU A 65 -10.87 10.04 -5.26
CA GLU A 65 -10.61 11.32 -4.60
C GLU A 65 -9.38 11.24 -3.70
N ARG A 66 -9.29 10.20 -2.86
CA ARG A 66 -8.17 9.99 -1.95
C ARG A 66 -6.84 9.76 -2.67
N LEU A 67 -6.86 9.03 -3.79
CA LEU A 67 -5.67 8.87 -4.64
C LEU A 67 -5.20 10.19 -5.25
N SER A 68 -6.14 11.06 -5.62
CA SER A 68 -5.83 12.37 -6.19
C SER A 68 -5.29 13.33 -5.12
N GLU A 69 -5.86 13.30 -3.93
CA GLU A 69 -5.38 14.08 -2.78
C GLU A 69 -3.98 13.63 -2.35
N THR A 70 -3.78 12.32 -2.19
CA THR A 70 -2.48 11.74 -1.80
C THR A 70 -1.38 12.12 -2.80
N GLU A 71 -1.67 12.11 -4.10
CA GLU A 71 -0.71 12.52 -5.12
C GLU A 71 -0.26 13.99 -4.96
N ARG A 72 -1.19 14.91 -4.61
CA ARG A 72 -0.84 16.32 -4.39
C ARG A 72 0.05 16.51 -3.16
N HIS A 73 -0.15 15.72 -2.11
CA HIS A 73 0.60 15.84 -0.86
C HIS A 73 1.99 15.21 -0.90
N PHE A 74 2.22 14.21 -1.76
CA PHE A 74 3.45 13.42 -1.80
C PHE A 74 4.10 13.37 -3.19
N ASN A 75 3.91 14.41 -4.00
CA ASN A 75 4.37 14.47 -5.41
C ASN A 75 5.88 14.25 -5.61
N GLU A 76 6.72 14.58 -4.62
CA GLU A 76 8.17 14.39 -4.67
C GLU A 76 8.64 13.03 -4.12
N ASN A 77 7.75 12.22 -3.54
CA ASN A 77 8.12 10.94 -2.95
C ASN A 77 7.99 9.80 -3.97
N ALA A 78 9.13 9.32 -4.47
CA ALA A 78 9.18 8.24 -5.47
C ALA A 78 8.49 6.95 -5.03
N SER A 79 8.57 6.59 -3.75
CA SER A 79 7.95 5.36 -3.23
C SER A 79 6.42 5.49 -3.17
N VAL A 80 5.92 6.67 -2.81
CA VAL A 80 4.47 6.96 -2.85
C VAL A 80 3.97 7.01 -4.29
N SER A 81 4.75 7.60 -5.21
CA SER A 81 4.43 7.58 -6.64
C SER A 81 4.32 6.16 -7.21
N GLU A 82 5.25 5.25 -6.83
CA GLU A 82 5.16 3.82 -7.19
C GLU A 82 3.85 3.19 -6.69
N LEU A 83 3.48 3.43 -5.43
CA LEU A 83 2.25 2.93 -4.84
C LEU A 83 1.00 3.44 -5.59
N LEU A 84 0.94 4.74 -5.85
CA LEU A 84 -0.18 5.37 -6.56
C LEU A 84 -0.30 4.86 -7.99
N SER A 85 0.81 4.75 -8.70
CA SER A 85 0.86 4.21 -10.06
C SER A 85 0.36 2.77 -10.11
N PHE A 86 0.77 1.93 -9.15
CA PHE A 86 0.28 0.55 -9.06
C PHE A 86 -1.24 0.49 -8.84
N ILE A 87 -1.77 1.29 -7.92
CA ILE A 87 -3.21 1.30 -7.61
C ILE A 87 -4.04 1.78 -8.81
N ARG A 88 -3.51 2.72 -9.60
CA ARG A 88 -4.16 3.24 -10.81
C ARG A 88 -3.95 2.37 -12.04
N SER A 89 -3.03 1.42 -11.99
CA SER A 89 -2.77 0.54 -13.13
C SER A 89 -4.01 -0.29 -13.45
N ASP A 90 -4.27 -0.47 -14.75
CA ASP A 90 -5.38 -1.30 -15.19
C ASP A 90 -5.04 -2.77 -14.90
N SER A 91 -5.80 -3.40 -14.01
CA SER A 91 -5.66 -4.79 -13.64
C SER A 91 -7.01 -5.49 -13.69
N SER A 92 -7.02 -6.70 -14.24
CA SER A 92 -8.18 -7.60 -14.21
C SER A 92 -8.55 -8.09 -12.80
N ARG A 93 -7.68 -7.89 -11.80
CA ARG A 93 -7.88 -8.32 -10.41
C ARG A 93 -8.13 -7.12 -9.51
N ALA A 94 -9.04 -7.29 -8.56
CA ALA A 94 -9.22 -6.32 -7.49
C ALA A 94 -7.98 -6.25 -6.58
N LEU A 95 -7.78 -5.11 -5.93
CA LEU A 95 -6.73 -4.92 -4.92
C LEU A 95 -7.08 -5.61 -3.61
N CYS A 96 -6.06 -6.14 -2.93
CA CYS A 96 -6.18 -6.61 -1.55
C CYS A 96 -6.40 -5.39 -0.65
N LYS A 97 -7.54 -5.35 0.04
CA LYS A 97 -7.94 -4.21 0.88
C LYS A 97 -7.80 -4.53 2.36
N PRO A 98 -7.70 -3.50 3.23
CA PRO A 98 -7.80 -3.69 4.66
C PRO A 98 -9.18 -4.24 5.03
N LYS A 99 -9.24 -4.97 6.14
CA LYS A 99 -10.52 -5.40 6.70
C LYS A 99 -11.17 -4.18 7.36
N SER A 100 -12.36 -3.80 6.88
CA SER A 100 -13.20 -2.77 7.51
C SER A 100 -13.65 -3.21 8.90
#